data_AF-A0A8J7VAV7-F1
#
_entry.id   AF-A0A8J7VAV7-F1
#
_cell.length_a   1.000
_cell.length_b   1.000
_cell.length_c   1.000
_cell.angle_alpha   90.00
_cell.angle_beta   90.00
_cell.angle_gamma   90.00
#
_symmetry.space_group_name_H-M   'P 1'
#
loop_
_entity.id
_entity.type
_entity.pdbx_description
1 polymer ?
#
loop_
_entity_poly.entity_id
_entity_poly.type
_entity_poly.pdbx_seq_one_letter_code
_entity_poly.pdbx_strand_id
1 'polypeptide(L)'
;MLEVRQPTRSAYAIFTRTVCEGMIPAWHDERNLPVVYATELEAQREIADTLMERLQQFLDGEREFEDSISADDFILPVDVWPDGSISTEEGLIFGRRS
;
A
#
# COMPACT_ATOMS: atom_id res chain seq x y z
N MET A 1 -25.01 7.65 22.28
CA MET A 1 -25.09 7.75 20.82
C MET A 1 -23.66 7.62 20.31
N LEU A 2 -23.29 6.48 19.73
CA LEU A 2 -21.98 6.32 19.10
C LEU A 2 -22.03 7.07 17.77
N GLU A 3 -21.12 8.02 17.55
CA GLU A 3 -21.00 8.67 16.25
C GLU A 3 -20.59 7.61 15.23
N VAL A 4 -21.45 7.40 14.23
CA VAL A 4 -21.11 6.58 13.07
C VAL A 4 -20.10 7.38 12.28
N ARG A 5 -18.81 7.08 12.47
CA ARG A 5 -17.77 7.61 11.59
C ARG A 5 -18.09 7.15 10.16
N GLN A 6 -17.96 8.05 9.20
CA GLN A 6 -18.05 7.73 7.78
C GLN A 6 -16.67 7.91 7.13
N PRO A 7 -16.34 7.13 6.09
CA PRO A 7 -15.14 7.37 5.31
C PRO A 7 -15.24 8.72 4.60
N THR A 8 -14.09 9.38 4.46
CA THR A 8 -13.96 10.70 3.84
C THR A 8 -13.94 10.60 2.32
N ARG A 9 -13.33 9.53 1.79
CA ARG A 9 -13.29 9.22 0.35
C ARG A 9 -12.91 7.76 0.13
N SER A 10 -13.25 7.22 -1.04
CA SER A 10 -12.66 5.98 -1.55
C SER A 10 -11.37 6.28 -2.31
N ALA A 11 -10.44 5.34 -2.29
CA ALA A 11 -9.10 5.43 -2.87
C ALA A 11 -8.58 4.02 -3.21
N TYR A 12 -7.31 3.94 -3.61
CA TYR A 12 -6.60 2.69 -3.84
C TYR A 12 -5.34 2.65 -2.99
N ALA A 13 -4.99 1.49 -2.44
CA ALA A 13 -3.75 1.29 -1.72
C ALA A 13 -3.03 0.04 -2.24
N ILE A 14 -1.71 0.03 -2.11
CA ILE A 14 -0.88 -1.10 -2.50
C ILE A 14 -0.56 -1.91 -1.26
N PHE A 15 -0.76 -3.20 -1.38
CA PHE A 15 -0.57 -4.20 -0.35
C PHE A 15 0.46 -5.20 -0.79
N THR A 16 1.17 -5.75 0.18
CA THR A 16 2.03 -6.91 0.00
C THR A 16 1.60 -8.01 0.94
N ARG A 17 1.84 -9.27 0.55
CA ARG A 17 1.55 -10.43 1.41
C ARG A 17 2.83 -10.91 2.07
N THR A 18 2.89 -10.80 3.39
CA THR A 18 3.97 -11.35 4.20
C THR A 18 3.61 -12.72 4.75
N VAL A 19 4.64 -13.53 5.03
CA VAL A 19 4.46 -14.88 5.60
C VAL A 19 3.90 -14.82 7.03
N CYS A 20 4.32 -13.82 7.82
CA CYS A 20 3.99 -13.74 9.25
C CYS A 20 2.77 -12.87 9.56
N GLU A 21 2.62 -11.74 8.88
CA GLU A 21 1.59 -10.73 9.20
C GLU A 21 0.42 -10.77 8.21
N GLY A 22 0.54 -11.59 7.17
CA GLY A 22 -0.45 -11.66 6.10
C GLY A 22 -0.39 -10.41 5.23
N MET A 23 -1.56 -9.89 4.86
CA MET A 23 -1.66 -8.71 4.01
C MET A 23 -1.43 -7.42 4.81
N ILE A 24 -0.45 -6.64 4.38
CA ILE A 24 -0.14 -5.32 4.97
C ILE A 24 0.03 -4.27 3.86
N PRO A 25 -0.20 -2.97 4.14
CA PRO A 25 0.14 -1.91 3.19
C PRO A 25 1.63 -1.95 2.86
N ALA A 26 1.96 -1.92 1.57
CA ALA A 26 3.34 -1.99 1.11
C ALA A 26 4.10 -0.69 1.45
N TRP A 27 3.42 0.45 1.40
CA TRP A 27 4.03 1.77 1.54
C TRP A 27 3.33 2.64 2.57
N HIS A 28 4.15 3.44 3.27
CA HIS A 28 3.72 4.35 4.31
C HIS A 28 4.30 5.75 4.06
N ASP A 29 3.53 6.79 4.37
CA ASP A 29 3.97 8.17 4.29
C ASP A 29 4.88 8.56 5.47
N GLU A 30 5.35 9.82 5.49
CA GLU A 30 6.19 10.38 6.56
C GLU A 30 5.53 10.33 7.96
N ARG A 31 4.19 10.17 8.01
CA ARG A 31 3.41 10.08 9.25
C ARG A 31 3.13 8.63 9.66
N ASN A 32 3.72 7.67 8.95
CA ASN A 32 3.53 6.24 9.08
C ASN A 32 2.06 5.81 8.83
N LEU A 33 1.37 6.51 7.93
CA LEU A 33 0.05 6.14 7.44
C LEU A 33 0.16 5.46 6.07
N PRO A 34 -0.72 4.49 5.75
CA PRO A 34 -0.72 3.85 4.43
C PRO A 34 -0.85 4.88 3.29
N VAL A 35 0.01 4.76 2.28
CA VAL A 35 -0.09 5.58 1.07
C VAL A 35 -1.32 5.19 0.27
N VAL A 36 -2.03 6.19 -0.25
CA VAL A 36 -3.25 5.99 -1.06
C VAL A 36 -3.23 6.81 -2.35
N TYR A 37 -3.82 6.24 -3.38
CA TYR A 37 -3.91 6.77 -4.74
C TYR A 37 -5.35 7.12 -5.09
N ALA A 38 -5.56 8.14 -5.91
CA ALA A 38 -6.91 8.51 -6.34
C ALA A 38 -7.46 7.52 -7.37
N THR A 39 -6.59 6.92 -8.18
CA THR A 39 -6.97 5.92 -9.18
C THR A 39 -6.10 4.67 -9.10
N GLU A 40 -6.64 3.55 -9.58
CA GLU A 40 -5.88 2.31 -9.72
C GLU A 40 -4.66 2.49 -10.65
N LEU A 41 -4.79 3.29 -11.71
CA LEU A 41 -3.70 3.55 -12.66
C LEU A 41 -2.52 4.28 -12.02
N GLU A 42 -2.77 5.21 -11.10
CA GLU A 42 -1.70 5.87 -10.33
C GLU A 42 -0.93 4.84 -9.49
N ALA A 43 -1.66 3.95 -8.79
CA ALA A 43 -1.04 2.87 -8.02
C ALA A 43 -0.24 1.91 -8.92
N GLN A 44 -0.77 1.52 -10.08
CA GLN A 44 -0.07 0.67 -11.05
C GLN A 44 1.24 1.30 -11.54
N ARG A 45 1.25 2.62 -11.77
CA ARG A 45 2.45 3.34 -12.20
C ARG A 45 3.52 3.33 -11.12
N GLU A 46 3.16 3.54 -9.86
CA GLU A 46 4.12 3.48 -8.75
C GLU A 46 4.72 2.09 -8.57
N ILE A 47 3.93 1.02 -8.77
CA ILE A 47 4.48 -0.35 -8.79
C ILE A 47 5.48 -0.49 -9.93
N ALA A 48 5.13 0.00 -11.13
CA ALA A 48 6.02 -0.06 -12.28
C ALA A 48 7.32 0.72 -12.07
N ASP A 49 7.24 1.93 -11.52
CA ASP A 49 8.39 2.78 -11.21
C ASP A 49 9.29 2.10 -10.16
N THR A 50 8.70 1.55 -9.10
CA THR A 50 9.42 0.77 -8.07
C THR A 50 10.11 -0.45 -8.67
N LEU A 51 9.46 -1.18 -9.58
CA LEU A 51 10.05 -2.33 -10.27
C LEU A 51 11.22 -1.89 -11.16
N MET A 52 11.08 -0.79 -11.89
CA MET A 52 12.15 -0.23 -12.71
C MET A 52 13.37 0.16 -11.86
N GLU A 53 13.16 0.79 -10.70
CA GLU A 53 14.23 1.11 -9.76
C GLU A 53 14.92 -0.14 -9.21
N ARG A 54 14.15 -1.15 -8.81
CA ARG A 54 14.71 -2.43 -8.32
C ARG A 54 15.54 -3.15 -9.38
N LEU A 55 15.08 -3.13 -10.63
CA LEU A 55 15.83 -3.69 -11.76
C LEU A 55 17.11 -2.90 -12.04
N GLN A 56 17.06 -1.57 -11.95
CA GLN A 56 18.25 -0.73 -12.10
C GLN A 56 19.27 -1.03 -10.99
N GLN A 57 18.83 -1.14 -9.74
CA GLN A 57 19.70 -1.54 -8.61
C GLN A 57 20.36 -2.91 -8.85
N PHE A 58 19.65 -3.87 -9.45
CA PHE A 58 20.25 -5.15 -9.82
C PHE A 58 21.36 -4.98 -10.87
N LEU A 59 21.12 -4.18 -11.92
CA LEU A 59 22.12 -3.91 -12.96
C LEU A 59 23.36 -3.20 -12.39
N ASP A 60 23.18 -2.34 -11.39
CA ASP A 60 24.24 -1.62 -10.71
C ASP A 60 24.97 -2.48 -9.64
N GLY A 61 24.49 -3.71 -9.39
CA GLY A 61 25.07 -4.64 -8.42
C GLY A 61 24.69 -4.37 -6.96
N GLU A 62 23.66 -3.54 -6.73
CA GLU A 62 23.17 -3.14 -5.40
C GLU A 62 22.07 -4.06 -4.86
N ARG A 63 21.51 -4.93 -5.70
CA ARG A 63 20.41 -5.84 -5.36
C ARG A 63 20.59 -7.19 -6.05
N GLU A 64 20.13 -8.28 -5.43
CA GLU A 64 20.09 -9.59 -6.08
C GLU A 64 18.92 -9.69 -7.08
N PHE A 65 19.07 -10.54 -8.10
CA PHE A 65 18.05 -10.68 -9.14
C PHE A 65 16.70 -11.13 -8.57
N GLU A 66 16.70 -12.11 -7.65
CA GLU A 66 15.48 -12.65 -7.04
C GLU A 66 14.71 -11.57 -6.26
N ASP A 67 15.42 -10.69 -5.55
CA ASP A 67 14.86 -9.55 -4.82
C ASP A 67 14.38 -8.41 -5.73
N SER A 68 14.81 -8.39 -6.99
CA SER A 68 14.41 -7.36 -7.95
C SER A 68 13.07 -7.66 -8.63
N ILE A 69 12.69 -8.94 -8.70
CA ILE A 69 11.48 -9.41 -9.42
C ILE A 69 10.37 -9.94 -8.51
N SER A 70 10.63 -10.12 -7.22
CA SER A 70 9.72 -10.70 -6.22
C SER A 70 8.71 -9.70 -5.63
N ALA A 71 8.09 -8.85 -6.46
CA ALA A 71 7.03 -7.96 -5.99
C ALA A 71 5.69 -8.71 -5.92
N ASP A 72 5.34 -9.23 -4.74
CA ASP A 72 3.98 -9.70 -4.41
C ASP A 72 3.03 -8.52 -4.10
N ASP A 73 3.26 -7.38 -4.75
CA ASP A 73 2.52 -6.14 -4.53
C ASP A 73 1.24 -6.16 -5.38
N PHE A 74 0.10 -5.86 -4.75
CA PHE A 74 -1.21 -5.84 -5.39
C PHE A 74 -2.04 -4.65 -4.90
N ILE A 75 -3.03 -4.24 -5.71
CA ILE A 75 -3.84 -3.05 -5.44
C ILE A 75 -5.22 -3.47 -4.96
N LEU A 76 -5.70 -2.81 -3.90
CA LEU A 76 -7.09 -2.94 -3.46
C LEU A 76 -7.77 -1.57 -3.36
N PRO A 77 -9.08 -1.48 -3.65
CA PRO A 77 -9.87 -0.33 -3.27
C PRO A 77 -9.98 -0.25 -1.75
N VAL A 78 -9.93 0.98 -1.22
CA VAL A 78 -10.01 1.23 0.22
C VAL A 78 -10.84 2.47 0.51
N ASP A 79 -11.40 2.50 1.70
CA ASP A 79 -12.02 3.67 2.28
C ASP A 79 -11.04 4.38 3.20
N VAL A 80 -10.90 5.70 3.03
CA VAL A 80 -10.00 6.54 3.82
C VAL A 80 -10.78 7.25 4.92
N TRP A 81 -10.33 7.12 6.17
CA TRP A 81 -10.97 7.69 7.35
C TRP A 81 -10.39 9.06 7.72
N PRO A 82 -11.11 9.89 8.52
CA PRO A 82 -10.63 11.23 8.90
C PRO A 82 -9.28 11.27 9.64
N ASP A 83 -8.90 10.18 10.30
CA ASP A 83 -7.61 10.05 10.98
C ASP A 83 -6.47 9.59 10.04
N GLY A 84 -6.78 9.36 8.76
CA GLY A 84 -5.86 8.87 7.75
C GLY A 84 -5.68 7.34 7.75
N SER A 85 -6.36 6.62 8.65
CA SER A 85 -6.45 5.16 8.54
C SER A 85 -7.23 4.77 7.29
N ILE A 86 -7.05 3.53 6.84
CA ILE A 86 -7.77 2.96 5.70
C ILE A 86 -8.48 1.67 6.10
N SER A 87 -9.58 1.35 5.42
CA SER A 87 -10.22 0.05 5.51
C SER A 87 -10.44 -0.61 4.16
N THR A 88 -10.27 -1.93 4.10
CA THR A 88 -10.62 -2.74 2.92
C THR A 88 -12.09 -3.12 2.93
N GLU A 89 -12.58 -3.68 1.82
CA GLU A 89 -13.95 -4.21 1.71
C GLU A 89 -14.25 -5.30 2.77
N GLU A 90 -13.24 -6.09 3.14
CA GLU A 90 -13.32 -7.13 4.17
C GLU A 90 -13.29 -6.57 5.60
N GLY A 91 -13.19 -5.25 5.76
CA GLY A 91 -13.21 -4.57 7.06
C GLY A 91 -11.88 -4.61 7.82
N LEU A 92 -10.78 -5.00 7.16
CA LEU A 92 -9.44 -4.86 7.74
C LEU A 92 -9.06 -3.38 7.81
N ILE A 93 -8.48 -2.94 8.93
CA ILE A 93 -8.15 -1.53 9.18
C ILE A 93 -6.64 -1.37 9.40
N PHE A 94 -6.03 -0.40 8.71
CA PHE A 94 -4.61 -0.10 8.79
C PHE A 94 -4.34 1.37 9.09
N GLY A 95 -3.23 1.69 9.77
CA GLY A 95 -2.85 3.07 10.11
C GLY A 95 -3.59 3.68 11.31
N ARG A 96 -4.40 2.90 12.04
CA ARG A 96 -5.01 3.36 13.29
C ARG A 96 -3.92 3.50 14.36
N ARG A 97 -3.74 4.71 14.88
CA ARG A 97 -2.92 4.93 16.10
C ARG A 97 -3.71 4.42 17.31
N SER A 98 -3.11 3.48 18.05
CA SER A 98 -3.59 3.00 19.35
C SER A 98 -3.50 4.08 20.42
#